data_AF-A0A3B0AR81-F1
#
_entry.id   AF-A0A3B0AR81-F1
#
_cell.length_a   1.000
_cell.length_b   1.000
_cell.length_c   1.000
_cell.angle_alpha   90.00
_cell.angle_beta   90.00
_cell.angle_gamma   90.00
#
_symmetry.space_group_name_H-M   'P 1'
#
loop_
_entity.id
_entity.type
_entity.pdbx_description
1 polymer ?
#
loop_
_entity_poly.entity_id
_entity_poly.type
_entity_poly.pdbx_seq_one_letter_code
_entity_poly.pdbx_strand_id
1 'polypeptide(L)'
;MTRLTPLRALLGGARPAPRPHHRMDHPGDPTVIIYPSGYAAPHTATKVGFVGPLAPLGRRIGRPSTASGRLSQRIHEARRDDGRVQLAPGMLVVHDRRPWRVLTITEREPALWPADYQTAFEDHHATWMRCLVDGTAWGDEPQRATWYQRPYAIALAPDGREDDPEAELHLIAPASHAWQVLPEHYAICRACGDLAPCRHETAEHQADEETALARVRLTFPPDACMGCGEAIAGRQKSVTFPGPNLWRPDLRGPARFHARNDCASWVDVYRRDWQAAQQTAAQAQPTDAGDDR
;
A
#
# COMPACT_ATOMS: atom_id res chain seq x y z
N MET A 1 -29.84 -45.50 -28.34
CA MET A 1 -28.98 -45.73 -27.15
C MET A 1 -27.63 -45.09 -27.42
N THR A 2 -27.53 -43.80 -27.11
CA THR A 2 -26.42 -42.94 -27.56
C THR A 2 -25.60 -42.57 -26.34
N ARG A 3 -24.31 -42.96 -26.35
CA ARG A 3 -23.38 -42.74 -25.23
C ARG A 3 -23.02 -41.25 -25.15
N LEU A 4 -23.23 -40.66 -23.97
CA LEU A 4 -22.79 -39.32 -23.61
C LEU A 4 -21.34 -39.39 -23.10
N THR A 5 -20.47 -38.60 -23.72
CA THR A 5 -19.11 -38.32 -23.24
C THR A 5 -19.17 -37.15 -22.25
N PRO A 6 -18.57 -37.23 -21.04
CA PRO A 6 -18.51 -36.07 -20.15
C PRO A 6 -17.32 -35.17 -20.50
N LEU A 7 -17.62 -33.88 -20.72
CA LEU A 7 -16.63 -32.82 -20.83
C LEU A 7 -15.95 -32.60 -19.47
N ARG A 8 -14.62 -32.60 -19.51
CA ARG A 8 -13.70 -32.45 -18.38
C ARG A 8 -13.55 -30.97 -18.02
N ALA A 9 -13.39 -30.73 -16.72
CA ALA A 9 -13.32 -29.46 -16.03
C ALA A 9 -12.33 -28.43 -16.62
N LEU A 10 -12.79 -27.18 -16.70
CA LEU A 10 -11.95 -26.01 -16.94
C LEU A 10 -11.31 -25.52 -15.63
N LEU A 11 -10.00 -25.44 -15.72
CA LEU A 11 -8.99 -24.86 -14.86
C LEU A 11 -9.43 -23.61 -14.08
N GLY A 12 -9.29 -23.67 -12.75
CA GLY A 12 -9.21 -22.49 -11.91
C GLY A 12 -7.91 -21.74 -12.19
N GLY A 13 -8.01 -20.60 -12.87
CA GLY A 13 -6.89 -19.68 -13.03
C GLY A 13 -6.58 -19.02 -11.68
N ALA A 14 -5.50 -19.44 -11.04
CA ALA A 14 -4.93 -18.73 -9.91
C ALA A 14 -4.57 -17.31 -10.36
N ARG A 15 -5.04 -16.29 -9.61
CA ARG A 15 -4.58 -14.91 -9.77
C ARG A 15 -3.05 -14.90 -9.63
N PRO A 16 -2.30 -14.21 -10.52
CA PRO A 16 -0.87 -14.04 -10.31
C PRO A 16 -0.66 -13.30 -8.98
N ALA A 17 0.21 -13.87 -8.14
CA ALA A 17 0.67 -13.22 -6.91
C ALA A 17 1.18 -11.81 -7.24
N PRO A 18 1.03 -10.82 -6.32
CA PRO A 18 1.60 -9.50 -6.52
C PRO A 18 3.09 -9.65 -6.86
N ARG A 19 3.53 -9.01 -7.95
CA ARG A 19 4.92 -9.02 -8.36
C ARG A 19 5.79 -8.60 -7.16
N PRO A 20 6.81 -9.37 -6.78
CA PRO A 20 7.80 -8.88 -5.83
C PRO A 20 8.33 -7.55 -6.38
N HIS A 21 8.39 -6.54 -5.51
CA HIS A 21 9.04 -5.28 -5.84
C HIS A 21 10.42 -5.60 -6.45
N HIS A 22 10.70 -5.07 -7.64
CA HIS A 22 11.97 -5.26 -8.31
C HIS A 22 13.10 -4.85 -7.36
N ARG A 23 13.79 -5.86 -6.81
CA ARG A 23 15.08 -5.70 -6.17
C ARG A 23 16.04 -5.28 -7.27
N MET A 24 16.41 -4.00 -7.32
CA MET A 24 17.56 -3.59 -8.13
C MET A 24 18.80 -4.03 -7.35
N ASP A 25 19.36 -5.16 -7.77
CA ASP A 25 20.62 -5.66 -7.23
C ASP A 25 21.75 -4.71 -7.67
N HIS A 26 22.20 -3.85 -6.77
CA HIS A 26 23.47 -3.14 -6.92
C HIS A 26 24.59 -4.03 -6.38
N PRO A 27 25.65 -4.32 -7.17
CA PRO A 27 26.79 -5.09 -6.70
C PRO A 27 27.67 -4.19 -5.82
N GLY A 28 27.46 -4.29 -4.50
CA GLY A 28 28.23 -3.59 -3.47
C GLY A 28 27.33 -3.21 -2.30
N ASP A 29 27.33 -4.07 -1.27
CA ASP A 29 26.55 -3.95 -0.02
C ASP A 29 25.01 -4.04 -0.24
N PRO A 30 24.28 -5.05 0.31
CA PRO A 30 22.84 -5.25 0.09
C PRO A 30 21.98 -4.21 0.84
N THR A 31 22.36 -2.94 0.78
CA THR A 31 21.64 -1.84 1.39
C THR A 31 20.35 -1.57 0.63
N VAL A 32 19.20 -1.80 1.28
CA VAL A 32 17.89 -1.50 0.71
C VAL A 32 17.48 -0.08 1.09
N ILE A 33 17.17 0.73 0.07
CA ILE A 33 16.55 2.05 0.27
C ILE A 33 15.08 1.84 0.57
N ILE A 34 14.62 2.33 1.72
CA ILE A 34 13.22 2.20 2.12
C ILE A 34 12.38 3.23 1.37
N TYR A 35 11.65 2.79 0.36
CA TYR A 35 10.50 3.52 -0.15
C TYR A 35 9.29 3.25 0.74
N PRO A 36 8.38 4.22 0.93
CA PRO A 36 7.16 4.01 1.71
C PRO A 36 6.28 2.96 1.03
N SER A 37 6.47 1.69 1.38
CA SER A 37 5.61 0.59 0.95
C SER A 37 4.28 0.67 1.68
N GLY A 38 3.19 0.23 1.04
CA GLY A 38 1.85 0.21 1.62
C GLY A 38 1.84 -0.43 3.01
N TYR A 39 1.73 0.39 4.05
CA TYR A 39 1.77 -0.07 5.43
C TYR A 39 0.50 -0.85 5.75
N ALA A 40 0.62 -2.16 5.90
CA ALA A 40 -0.40 -2.91 6.61
C ALA A 40 -0.22 -2.63 8.11
N ALA A 41 -1.23 -2.03 8.73
CA ALA A 41 -1.20 -1.77 10.16
C ALA A 41 -1.40 -3.09 10.93
N PRO A 42 -0.49 -3.46 11.84
CA PRO A 42 -0.73 -4.61 12.71
C PRO A 42 -1.92 -4.34 13.65
N HIS A 43 -2.59 -5.39 14.10
CA HIS A 43 -3.64 -5.32 15.13
C HIS A 43 -3.08 -4.83 16.46
N THR A 44 -1.82 -5.16 16.76
CA THR A 44 -1.12 -4.59 17.92
C THR A 44 -0.90 -3.10 17.70
N ALA A 45 -1.36 -2.27 18.63
CA ALA A 45 -1.16 -0.83 18.57
C ALA A 45 0.35 -0.49 18.56
N THR A 46 0.76 0.31 17.58
CA THR A 46 2.15 0.77 17.42
C THR A 46 2.28 2.25 17.75
N LYS A 47 3.48 2.66 18.19
CA LYS A 47 3.89 4.07 18.16
C LYS A 47 4.52 4.42 16.82
N VAL A 48 4.67 5.71 16.54
CA VAL A 48 5.39 6.21 15.37
C VAL A 48 6.80 6.63 15.78
N GLY A 49 7.80 5.87 15.34
CA GLY A 49 9.21 6.13 15.58
C GLY A 49 9.84 6.96 14.47
N PHE A 50 10.83 7.78 14.81
CA PHE A 50 11.64 8.52 13.85
C PHE A 50 13.12 8.37 14.22
N VAL A 51 14.00 8.25 13.23
CA VAL A 51 15.45 8.20 13.46
C VAL A 51 16.06 9.59 13.60
N GLY A 52 15.51 10.59 12.91
CA GLY A 52 15.85 11.98 13.12
C GLY A 52 15.26 12.52 14.43
N PRO A 53 15.78 13.65 14.95
CA PRO A 53 15.22 14.34 16.10
C PRO A 53 13.72 14.61 15.91
N LEU A 54 12.93 14.33 16.95
CA LEU A 54 11.51 14.66 16.96
C LEU A 54 11.31 16.17 16.88
N ALA A 55 10.97 16.67 15.70
CA ALA A 55 10.49 18.04 15.57
C ALA A 55 9.21 18.21 16.40
N PRO A 56 9.06 19.33 17.14
CA PRO A 56 7.82 19.65 17.82
C PRO A 56 6.70 19.71 16.78
N LEU A 57 5.54 19.16 17.13
CA LEU A 57 4.38 19.30 16.27
C LEU A 57 4.02 20.77 16.19
N GLY A 58 4.09 21.35 15.00
CA GLY A 58 3.57 22.69 14.77
C GLY A 58 2.15 22.80 15.34
N ARG A 59 1.85 23.93 15.99
CA ARG A 59 0.49 24.16 16.52
C ARG A 59 -0.48 24.14 15.35
N ARG A 60 -1.58 23.40 15.47
CA ARG A 60 -2.62 23.42 14.43
C ARG A 60 -3.15 24.85 14.27
N ILE A 61 -3.34 25.25 13.01
CA ILE A 61 -4.00 26.51 12.67
C ILE A 61 -5.47 26.39 13.08
N GLY A 62 -5.94 27.35 13.88
CA GLY A 62 -7.28 27.36 14.47
C GLY A 62 -7.31 26.76 15.88
N ARG A 63 -7.48 27.63 16.90
CA ARG A 63 -7.79 27.19 18.27
C ARG A 63 -9.31 27.15 18.42
N PRO A 64 -9.90 26.10 19.03
CA PRO A 64 -11.29 26.10 19.40
C PRO A 64 -11.60 27.30 20.30
N SER A 65 -12.72 27.96 20.02
CA SER A 65 -13.19 29.13 20.77
C SER A 65 -13.68 28.77 22.17
N THR A 66 -14.14 27.54 22.38
CA THR A 66 -14.67 27.08 23.67
C THR A 66 -13.59 26.49 24.58
N ALA A 67 -13.78 26.60 25.90
CA ALA A 67 -12.86 26.02 26.88
C ALA A 67 -12.77 24.48 26.75
N SER A 68 -13.90 23.81 26.53
CA SER A 68 -13.96 22.37 26.30
C SER A 68 -13.24 21.95 25.01
N GLY A 69 -13.39 22.74 23.93
CA GLY A 69 -12.66 22.51 22.68
C GLY A 69 -11.15 22.63 22.87
N ARG A 70 -10.68 23.63 23.63
CA ARG A 70 -9.25 23.79 23.96
C ARG A 70 -8.71 22.63 24.80
N LEU A 71 -9.49 22.11 25.75
CA LEU A 71 -9.11 20.93 26.53
C LEU A 71 -9.00 19.69 25.62
N SER A 72 -10.00 19.45 24.78
CA SER A 72 -10.02 18.33 23.83
C SER A 72 -8.85 18.39 22.86
N GLN A 73 -8.52 19.59 22.36
CA GLN A 73 -7.34 19.80 21.52
C GLN A 73 -6.05 19.45 22.28
N ARG A 74 -5.87 19.93 23.52
CA ARG A 74 -4.68 19.60 24.32
C ARG A 74 -4.56 18.11 24.60
N ILE A 75 -5.67 17.41 24.87
CA ILE A 75 -5.69 15.95 25.04
C ILE A 75 -5.27 15.25 23.73
N HIS A 76 -5.79 15.71 22.59
CA HIS A 76 -5.41 15.15 21.29
C HIS A 76 -3.94 15.40 20.94
N GLU A 77 -3.43 16.61 21.21
CA GLU A 77 -2.02 16.96 21.04
C GLU A 77 -1.12 16.11 21.94
N ALA A 78 -1.44 16.00 23.24
CA ALA A 78 -0.70 15.14 24.17
C ALA A 78 -0.69 13.67 23.74
N ARG A 79 -1.85 13.11 23.35
CA ARG A 79 -1.92 11.73 22.83
C ARG A 79 -1.09 11.54 21.56
N ARG A 80 -1.04 12.55 20.69
CA ARG A 80 -0.25 12.51 19.46
C ARG A 80 1.24 12.56 19.76
N ASP A 81 1.66 13.35 20.75
CA ASP A 81 3.04 13.42 21.22
C ASP A 81 3.44 12.11 21.91
N ASP A 82 2.59 11.55 22.79
CA ASP A 82 2.81 10.26 23.48
C ASP A 82 2.92 9.07 22.50
N GLY A 83 2.25 9.19 21.35
CA GLY A 83 2.29 8.24 20.25
C GLY A 83 3.56 8.31 19.39
N ARG A 84 4.44 9.28 19.62
CA ARG A 84 5.72 9.42 18.91
C ARG A 84 6.88 9.03 19.81
N VAL A 85 7.90 8.41 19.23
CA VAL A 85 9.13 8.06 19.93
C VAL A 85 10.35 8.37 19.07
N GLN A 86 11.44 8.77 19.74
CA GLN A 86 12.75 8.78 19.10
C GLN A 86 13.19 7.32 18.99
N LEU A 87 13.44 6.85 17.77
CA LEU A 87 13.91 5.49 17.55
C LEU A 87 15.31 5.34 18.14
N ALA A 88 15.54 4.23 18.83
CA ALA A 88 16.81 3.91 19.47
C ALA A 88 17.14 2.42 19.27
N PRO A 89 18.43 2.03 19.35
CA PRO A 89 18.83 0.64 19.48
C PRO A 89 18.04 -0.11 20.56
N GLY A 90 17.73 -1.38 20.31
CA GLY A 90 16.93 -2.25 21.16
C GLY A 90 15.42 -2.15 20.93
N MET A 91 14.90 -1.11 20.28
CA MET A 91 13.47 -1.00 19.99
C MET A 91 13.01 -1.98 18.89
N LEU A 92 11.75 -2.39 18.96
CA LEU A 92 11.11 -3.23 17.95
C LEU A 92 10.39 -2.38 16.90
N VAL A 93 10.64 -2.65 15.63
CA VAL A 93 9.98 -2.02 14.49
C VAL A 93 9.33 -3.04 13.58
N VAL A 94 8.32 -2.61 12.85
CA VAL A 94 7.72 -3.42 11.78
C VAL A 94 8.51 -3.21 10.49
N HIS A 95 9.03 -4.29 9.93
CA HIS A 95 9.55 -4.31 8.56
C HIS A 95 9.09 -5.59 7.86
N ASP A 96 8.57 -5.43 6.64
CA ASP A 96 7.89 -6.48 5.88
C ASP A 96 6.89 -7.32 6.70
N ARG A 97 6.05 -6.64 7.48
CA ARG A 97 5.05 -7.24 8.40
C ARG A 97 5.63 -8.15 9.48
N ARG A 98 6.94 -8.12 9.73
CA ARG A 98 7.59 -8.89 10.78
C ARG A 98 8.17 -7.95 11.84
N PRO A 99 8.34 -8.45 13.08
CA PRO A 99 9.05 -7.71 14.11
C PRO A 99 10.57 -7.77 13.86
N TRP A 100 11.21 -6.61 13.91
CA TRP A 100 12.65 -6.46 13.80
C TRP A 100 13.17 -5.61 14.94
N ARG A 101 14.27 -6.02 15.56
CA ARG A 101 14.96 -5.23 16.56
C ARG A 101 15.97 -4.31 15.90
N VAL A 102 15.96 -3.04 16.31
CA VAL A 102 16.93 -2.05 15.86
C VAL A 102 18.26 -2.33 16.55
N LEU A 103 19.32 -2.57 15.78
CA LEU A 103 20.66 -2.76 16.31
C LEU A 103 21.43 -1.45 16.35
N THR A 104 21.48 -0.74 15.22
CA THR A 104 22.21 0.53 15.10
C THR A 104 21.41 1.55 14.31
N ILE A 105 21.66 2.82 14.62
CA ILE A 105 21.18 3.98 13.88
C ILE A 105 22.36 4.93 13.74
N THR A 106 22.76 5.25 12.52
CA THR A 106 23.89 6.13 12.26
C THR A 106 23.55 7.11 11.16
N GLU A 107 23.69 8.41 11.45
CA GLU A 107 23.52 9.44 10.42
C GLU A 107 24.64 9.31 9.38
N ARG A 108 24.29 9.34 8.10
CA ARG A 108 25.31 9.28 7.04
C ARG A 108 25.91 10.66 6.82
N GLU A 109 27.23 10.69 6.73
CA GLU A 109 27.97 11.90 6.38
C GLU A 109 27.50 12.44 5.01
N PRO A 110 27.35 13.77 4.83
CA PRO A 110 26.88 14.37 3.59
C PRO A 110 27.63 13.94 2.32
N ALA A 111 28.93 13.65 2.45
CA ALA A 111 29.76 13.18 1.34
C ALA A 111 29.45 11.73 0.91
N LEU A 112 28.80 10.94 1.79
CA LEU A 112 28.44 9.54 1.58
C LEU A 112 26.94 9.35 1.33
N TRP A 113 26.21 10.44 1.07
CA TRP A 113 24.80 10.36 0.72
C TRP A 113 24.64 9.65 -0.62
N PRO A 114 23.69 8.71 -0.75
CA PRO A 114 23.34 8.15 -2.05
C PRO A 114 22.85 9.26 -3.00
N ALA A 115 23.01 9.04 -4.32
CA ALA A 115 22.78 10.07 -5.33
C ALA A 115 21.35 10.64 -5.30
N ASP A 116 20.35 9.80 -5.03
CA ASP A 116 18.94 10.21 -4.89
C ASP A 116 18.72 11.19 -3.75
N TYR A 117 19.38 11.00 -2.60
CA TYR A 117 19.35 11.95 -1.48
C TYR A 117 20.07 13.26 -1.80
N GLN A 118 21.17 13.21 -2.56
CA GLN A 118 21.88 14.42 -3.00
C GLN A 118 20.98 15.25 -3.93
N THR A 119 20.42 14.61 -4.96
CA THR A 119 19.49 15.26 -5.90
C THR A 119 18.26 15.80 -5.20
N ALA A 120 17.65 15.02 -4.30
CA ALA A 120 16.47 15.49 -3.56
C ALA A 120 16.77 16.69 -2.64
N PHE A 121 17.98 16.80 -2.10
CA PHE A 121 18.40 17.99 -1.35
C PHE A 121 18.58 19.20 -2.27
N GLU A 122 19.25 19.01 -3.41
CA GLU A 122 19.48 20.06 -4.40
C GLU A 122 18.16 20.61 -4.96
N ASP A 123 17.21 19.74 -5.29
CA ASP A 123 15.86 20.12 -5.73
C ASP A 123 15.10 20.89 -4.66
N HIS A 124 15.24 20.47 -3.40
CA HIS A 124 14.63 21.15 -2.26
C HIS A 124 15.22 22.55 -2.05
N HIS A 125 16.55 22.68 -2.11
CA HIS A 125 17.26 23.96 -2.00
C HIS A 125 16.93 24.89 -3.18
N ALA A 126 16.93 24.39 -4.41
CA ALA A 126 16.55 25.15 -5.60
C ALA A 126 15.10 25.64 -5.53
N THR A 127 14.19 24.83 -4.97
CA THR A 127 12.81 25.24 -4.71
C THR A 127 12.73 26.35 -3.67
N TRP A 128 13.48 26.24 -2.57
CA TRP A 128 13.55 27.30 -1.56
C TRP A 128 14.11 28.60 -2.17
N MET A 129 15.18 28.53 -2.97
CA MET A 129 15.77 29.67 -3.67
C MET A 129 14.76 30.37 -4.60
N ARG A 130 13.97 29.60 -5.37
CA ARG A 130 12.90 30.17 -6.21
C ARG A 130 11.87 30.90 -5.36
N CYS A 131 11.38 30.27 -4.29
CA CYS A 131 10.43 30.90 -3.38
C CYS A 131 11.02 32.15 -2.69
N LEU A 132 12.32 32.18 -2.42
CA LEU A 132 13.00 33.34 -1.85
C LEU A 132 12.96 34.53 -2.81
N VAL A 133 13.29 34.30 -4.09
CA VAL A 133 13.21 35.32 -5.15
C VAL A 133 11.78 35.83 -5.32
N ASP A 134 10.79 34.94 -5.23
CA ASP A 134 9.36 35.29 -5.35
C ASP A 134 8.78 35.95 -4.08
N GLY A 135 9.57 36.09 -3.00
CA GLY A 135 9.11 36.63 -1.72
C GLY A 135 8.12 35.72 -0.97
N THR A 136 8.10 34.44 -1.31
CA THR A 136 7.19 33.42 -0.74
C THR A 136 7.92 32.32 0.02
N ALA A 137 9.23 32.44 0.25
CA ALA A 137 9.98 31.47 1.05
C ALA A 137 9.49 31.42 2.50
N TRP A 138 9.45 30.21 3.06
CA TRP A 138 9.13 29.96 4.46
C TRP A 138 10.36 29.37 5.16
N GLY A 139 10.76 29.99 6.28
CA GLY A 139 11.87 29.53 7.10
C GLY A 139 13.25 29.89 6.54
N ASP A 140 14.27 29.42 7.24
CA ASP A 140 15.68 29.65 6.92
C ASP A 140 16.14 28.80 5.72
N GLU A 141 17.32 29.13 5.18
CA GLU A 141 17.96 28.35 4.12
C GLU A 141 18.12 26.88 4.52
N PRO A 142 17.65 25.92 3.70
CA PRO A 142 17.81 24.50 3.99
C PRO A 142 19.29 24.12 4.12
N GLN A 143 19.67 23.60 5.27
CA GLN A 143 21.00 23.07 5.53
C GLN A 143 20.99 21.55 5.48
N ARG A 144 22.03 20.93 4.91
CA ARG A 144 22.13 19.45 4.86
C ARG A 144 22.03 18.81 6.24
N ALA A 145 22.64 19.44 7.26
CA ALA A 145 22.65 18.94 8.65
C ALA A 145 21.26 18.96 9.33
N THR A 146 20.35 19.83 8.89
CA THR A 146 19.00 19.95 9.48
C THR A 146 17.91 19.47 8.53
N TRP A 147 18.25 19.08 7.31
CA TRP A 147 17.31 18.60 6.33
C TRP A 147 16.58 17.36 6.83
N TYR A 148 15.25 17.41 6.81
CA TYR A 148 14.39 16.37 7.39
C TYR A 148 14.44 15.03 6.63
N GLN A 149 14.91 15.03 5.38
CA GLN A 149 15.09 13.82 4.58
C GLN A 149 16.53 13.31 4.57
N ARG A 150 17.45 13.86 5.38
CA ARG A 150 18.83 13.37 5.41
C ARG A 150 18.90 11.87 5.76
N PRO A 151 19.79 11.09 5.11
CA PRO A 151 19.82 9.64 5.24
C PRO A 151 20.47 9.15 6.54
N TYR A 152 19.86 8.13 7.14
CA TYR A 152 20.41 7.33 8.23
C TYR A 152 20.62 5.89 7.76
N ALA A 153 21.78 5.32 8.08
CA ALA A 153 22.03 3.89 8.02
C ALA A 153 21.45 3.21 9.25
N ILE A 154 20.68 2.15 9.06
CA ILE A 154 19.97 1.43 10.11
C ILE A 154 20.24 -0.06 9.94
N ALA A 155 20.72 -0.71 10.98
CA ALA A 155 20.84 -2.17 11.02
C ALA A 155 19.70 -2.75 11.86
N LEU A 156 19.04 -3.77 11.33
CA LEU A 156 17.93 -4.48 11.97
C LEU A 156 18.25 -5.97 12.07
N ALA A 157 17.88 -6.62 13.17
CA ALA A 157 17.83 -8.09 13.26
C ALA A 157 16.39 -8.56 13.40
N PRO A 158 16.03 -9.76 12.91
CA PRO A 158 14.75 -10.37 13.28
C PRO A 158 14.65 -10.49 14.80
N ASP A 159 13.49 -10.24 15.38
CA ASP A 159 13.34 -10.32 16.84
C ASP A 159 13.71 -11.72 17.37
N GLY A 160 14.54 -11.78 18.41
CA GLY A 160 15.08 -13.02 18.97
C GLY A 160 16.25 -13.65 18.19
N ARG A 161 16.79 -12.95 17.18
CA ARG A 161 17.99 -13.34 16.41
C ARG A 161 19.02 -12.21 16.34
N GLU A 162 19.15 -11.44 17.41
CA GLU A 162 20.06 -10.30 17.51
C GLU A 162 21.53 -10.72 17.41
N ASP A 163 21.86 -11.94 17.84
CA ASP A 163 23.21 -12.49 17.84
C ASP A 163 23.60 -13.19 16.52
N ASP A 164 22.79 -13.05 15.47
CA ASP A 164 23.00 -13.69 14.16
C ASP A 164 23.29 -12.63 13.07
N PRO A 165 24.57 -12.32 12.81
CA PRO A 165 24.95 -11.33 11.81
C PRO A 165 24.48 -11.64 10.39
N GLU A 166 24.28 -12.91 10.04
CA GLU A 166 23.81 -13.29 8.70
C GLU A 166 22.32 -12.97 8.49
N ALA A 167 21.58 -12.77 9.59
CA ALA A 167 20.18 -12.38 9.56
C ALA A 167 19.98 -10.85 9.57
N GLU A 168 21.06 -10.08 9.73
CA GLU A 168 20.99 -8.61 9.76
C GLU A 168 20.53 -8.02 8.43
N LEU A 169 19.68 -7.00 8.53
CA LEU A 169 19.18 -6.22 7.43
C LEU A 169 19.69 -4.77 7.56
N HIS A 170 20.49 -4.35 6.59
CA HIS A 170 21.00 -2.98 6.51
C HIS A 170 20.15 -2.14 5.57
N LEU A 171 19.64 -1.03 6.08
CA LEU A 171 18.72 -0.13 5.40
C LEU A 171 19.27 1.30 5.39
N ILE A 172 18.86 2.07 4.39
CA ILE A 172 18.94 3.53 4.43
C ILE A 172 17.53 4.10 4.46
N ALA A 173 17.27 4.97 5.42
CA ALA A 173 15.99 5.67 5.55
C ALA A 173 16.20 7.16 5.81
N PRO A 174 15.30 8.03 5.36
CA PRO A 174 15.35 9.45 5.71
C PRO A 174 15.08 9.68 7.20
N ALA A 175 15.59 10.78 7.74
CA ALA A 175 15.38 11.19 9.14
C ALA A 175 13.90 11.24 9.52
N SER A 176 13.05 11.68 8.58
CA SER A 176 11.59 11.76 8.72
C SER A 176 10.84 10.47 8.44
N HIS A 177 11.53 9.35 8.18
CA HIS A 177 10.85 8.07 7.98
C HIS A 177 10.06 7.68 9.23
N ALA A 178 8.77 7.40 9.04
CA ALA A 178 7.85 7.04 10.11
C ALA A 178 7.84 5.52 10.30
N TRP A 179 8.58 5.05 11.31
CA TRP A 179 8.63 3.64 11.69
C TRP A 179 7.42 3.26 12.54
N GLN A 180 6.85 2.09 12.30
CA GLN A 180 5.88 1.50 13.22
C GLN A 180 6.66 0.80 14.34
N VAL A 181 6.64 1.38 15.54
CA VAL A 181 7.34 0.84 16.71
C VAL A 181 6.39 -0.05 17.50
N LEU A 182 6.75 -1.31 17.64
CA LEU A 182 5.98 -2.30 18.39
C LEU A 182 6.26 -2.20 19.90
N PRO A 183 5.26 -2.50 20.74
CA PRO A 183 5.52 -2.82 22.15
C PRO A 183 6.21 -4.18 22.28
N GLU A 184 6.78 -4.48 23.45
CA GLU A 184 7.41 -5.79 23.74
C GLU A 184 6.43 -6.97 23.61
N HIS A 185 5.14 -6.76 23.89
CA HIS A 185 4.11 -7.78 23.75
C HIS A 185 3.29 -7.54 22.49
N TYR A 186 3.49 -8.36 21.48
CA TYR A 186 2.81 -8.27 20.18
C TYR A 186 2.32 -9.64 19.70
N ALA A 187 1.37 -9.63 18.77
CA ALA A 187 0.79 -10.86 18.24
C ALA A 187 1.37 -11.19 16.85
N ILE A 188 1.83 -12.43 16.69
CA ILE A 188 2.26 -13.00 15.42
C ILE A 188 1.37 -14.18 15.02
N CYS A 189 1.22 -14.38 13.72
CA CYS A 189 0.68 -15.60 13.18
C CYS A 189 1.68 -16.73 13.40
N ARG A 190 1.26 -17.75 14.15
CA ARG A 190 2.08 -18.95 14.41
C ARG A 190 2.51 -19.67 13.12
N ALA A 191 1.71 -19.61 12.06
CA ALA A 191 1.96 -20.35 10.83
C ALA A 191 3.02 -19.70 9.94
N CYS A 192 2.97 -18.37 9.74
CA CYS A 192 3.88 -17.68 8.81
C CYS A 192 4.87 -16.70 9.49
N GLY A 193 4.71 -16.41 10.77
CA GLY A 193 5.56 -15.49 11.54
C GLY A 193 5.26 -14.00 11.31
N ASP A 194 4.32 -13.66 10.44
CA ASP A 194 3.91 -12.25 10.23
C ASP A 194 3.10 -11.74 11.42
N LEU A 195 3.18 -10.44 11.67
CA LEU A 195 2.29 -9.74 12.59
C LEU A 195 0.83 -9.86 12.12
N ALA A 196 -0.08 -10.02 13.07
CA ALA A 196 -1.52 -10.06 12.79
C ALA A 196 -2.03 -8.67 12.32
N PRO A 197 -2.95 -8.58 11.34
CA PRO A 197 -3.47 -9.70 10.56
C PRO A 197 -2.37 -10.21 9.64
N CYS A 198 -2.20 -11.52 9.44
CA CYS A 198 -1.12 -11.98 8.55
C CYS A 198 -1.51 -11.87 7.07
N ARG A 199 -0.55 -12.08 6.14
CA ARG A 199 -0.86 -12.10 4.69
C ARG A 199 -1.91 -13.16 4.34
N HIS A 200 -1.83 -14.33 4.97
CA HIS A 200 -2.77 -15.43 4.76
C HIS A 200 -4.19 -15.06 5.18
N GLU A 201 -4.35 -14.58 6.42
CA GLU A 201 -5.64 -14.09 6.95
C GLU A 201 -6.22 -12.97 6.08
N THR A 202 -5.38 -12.02 5.64
CA THR A 202 -5.82 -10.94 4.74
C THR A 202 -6.33 -11.49 3.41
N ALA A 203 -5.65 -12.50 2.85
CA ALA A 203 -6.04 -13.13 1.59
C ALA A 203 -7.32 -13.96 1.73
N GLU A 204 -7.49 -14.71 2.83
CA GLU A 204 -8.72 -15.44 3.12
C GLU A 204 -9.90 -14.49 3.29
N HIS A 205 -9.73 -13.42 4.08
CA HIS A 205 -10.75 -12.40 4.25
C HIS A 205 -11.17 -11.77 2.92
N GLN A 206 -10.21 -11.43 2.05
CA GLN A 206 -10.49 -10.90 0.72
C GLN A 206 -11.24 -11.92 -0.15
N ALA A 207 -10.86 -13.20 -0.11
CA ALA A 207 -11.54 -14.26 -0.86
C ALA A 207 -12.98 -14.47 -0.36
N ASP A 208 -13.21 -14.38 0.95
CA ASP A 208 -14.54 -14.47 1.56
C ASP A 208 -15.41 -13.28 1.16
N GLU A 209 -14.88 -12.06 1.20
CA GLU A 209 -15.58 -10.86 0.74
C GLU A 209 -15.94 -10.95 -0.75
N GLU A 210 -15.01 -11.39 -1.60
CA GLU A 210 -15.25 -11.58 -3.03
C GLU A 210 -16.30 -12.67 -3.28
N THR A 211 -16.26 -13.76 -2.52
CA THR A 211 -17.25 -14.85 -2.59
C THR A 211 -18.63 -14.38 -2.14
N ALA A 212 -18.72 -13.62 -1.05
CA ALA A 212 -19.96 -13.05 -0.56
C ALA A 212 -20.55 -12.06 -1.58
N LEU A 213 -19.71 -11.19 -2.14
CA LEU A 213 -20.11 -10.23 -3.17
C LEU A 213 -20.59 -10.94 -4.45
N ALA A 214 -19.89 -11.99 -4.90
CA ALA A 214 -20.32 -12.82 -6.02
C ALA A 214 -21.69 -13.47 -5.74
N ARG A 215 -21.90 -14.01 -4.53
CA ARG A 215 -23.18 -14.59 -4.12
C ARG A 215 -24.31 -13.57 -4.14
N VAL A 216 -24.08 -12.36 -3.62
CA VAL A 216 -25.06 -11.26 -3.69
C VAL A 216 -25.34 -10.87 -5.14
N ARG A 217 -24.32 -10.77 -5.99
CA ARG A 217 -24.51 -10.46 -7.41
C ARG A 217 -25.34 -11.51 -8.12
N LEU A 218 -25.24 -12.79 -7.77
CA LEU A 218 -26.08 -13.86 -8.35
C LEU A 218 -27.58 -13.66 -8.09
N THR A 219 -27.95 -12.91 -7.04
CA THR A 219 -29.36 -12.59 -6.77
C THR A 219 -29.87 -11.38 -7.55
N PHE A 220 -29.00 -10.67 -8.29
CA PHE A 220 -29.43 -9.50 -9.07
C PHE A 220 -30.31 -9.91 -10.25
N PRO A 221 -31.43 -9.19 -10.52
CA PRO A 221 -32.23 -9.38 -11.72
C PRO A 221 -31.44 -9.14 -13.02
N PRO A 222 -31.87 -9.70 -14.18
CA PRO A 222 -31.17 -9.53 -15.47
C PRO A 222 -30.92 -8.08 -15.91
N ASP A 223 -31.83 -7.16 -15.59
CA ASP A 223 -31.76 -5.74 -15.97
C ASP A 223 -31.26 -4.80 -14.86
N ALA A 224 -30.73 -5.38 -13.78
CA ALA A 224 -30.20 -4.61 -12.66
C ALA A 224 -28.80 -4.04 -12.94
N CYS A 225 -28.47 -2.96 -12.23
CA CYS A 225 -27.12 -2.44 -12.15
C CYS A 225 -26.20 -3.47 -11.48
N MET A 226 -25.13 -3.90 -12.17
CA MET A 226 -24.18 -4.88 -11.65
C MET A 226 -23.31 -4.38 -10.49
N GLY A 227 -23.36 -3.07 -10.20
CA GLY A 227 -22.69 -2.47 -9.05
C GLY A 227 -23.51 -2.49 -7.77
N CYS A 228 -24.79 -2.09 -7.83
CA CYS A 228 -25.64 -1.92 -6.63
C CYS A 228 -26.86 -2.84 -6.56
N GLY A 229 -27.19 -3.58 -7.62
CA GLY A 229 -28.33 -4.52 -7.65
C GLY A 229 -29.70 -3.87 -7.89
N GLU A 230 -29.78 -2.54 -7.95
CA GLU A 230 -31.03 -1.83 -8.27
C GLU A 230 -31.38 -1.92 -9.75
N ALA A 231 -32.67 -1.95 -10.08
CA ALA A 231 -33.14 -1.87 -11.46
C ALA A 231 -32.72 -0.54 -12.13
N ILE A 232 -32.28 -0.61 -13.38
CA ILE A 232 -32.01 0.58 -14.20
C ILE A 232 -33.30 0.97 -14.93
N ALA A 233 -34.00 1.98 -14.41
CA ALA A 233 -35.21 2.50 -15.06
C ALA A 233 -34.87 3.13 -16.42
N GLY A 234 -35.79 3.07 -17.38
CA GLY A 234 -35.54 3.53 -18.76
C GLY A 234 -35.09 4.99 -18.91
N ARG A 235 -35.41 5.86 -17.94
CA ARG A 235 -34.96 7.27 -17.91
C ARG A 235 -33.57 7.48 -17.30
N GLN A 236 -33.00 6.47 -16.64
CA GLN A 236 -31.71 6.59 -15.96
C GLN A 236 -30.56 6.35 -16.95
N LYS A 237 -29.53 7.19 -16.87
CA LYS A 237 -28.30 6.99 -17.65
C LYS A 237 -27.58 5.74 -17.16
N SER A 238 -27.06 4.94 -18.10
CA SER A 238 -26.33 3.72 -17.81
C SER A 238 -25.06 3.60 -18.64
N VAL A 239 -24.09 2.88 -18.09
CA VAL A 239 -22.88 2.43 -18.79
C VAL A 239 -23.07 0.95 -19.09
N THR A 240 -22.85 0.57 -20.35
CA THR A 240 -23.00 -0.80 -20.84
C THR A 240 -21.67 -1.27 -21.41
N PHE A 241 -21.21 -2.43 -20.97
CA PHE A 241 -19.99 -3.05 -21.51
C PHE A 241 -20.37 -4.08 -22.58
N PRO A 242 -19.76 -4.05 -23.78
CA PRO A 242 -20.13 -4.99 -24.82
C PRO A 242 -19.64 -6.41 -24.52
N GLY A 243 -20.37 -7.39 -25.07
CA GLY A 243 -20.10 -8.82 -24.87
C GLY A 243 -20.82 -9.42 -23.66
N PRO A 244 -20.54 -10.70 -23.33
CA PRO A 244 -21.13 -11.38 -22.20
C PRO A 244 -20.77 -10.72 -20.86
N ASN A 245 -21.68 -10.78 -19.90
CA ASN A 245 -21.44 -10.30 -18.55
C ASN A 245 -20.41 -11.18 -17.81
N LEU A 246 -19.28 -10.59 -17.44
CA LEU A 246 -18.16 -11.29 -16.78
C LEU A 246 -18.47 -11.71 -15.35
N TRP A 247 -19.24 -10.89 -14.61
CA TRP A 247 -19.59 -11.18 -13.22
C TRP A 247 -20.85 -12.05 -13.09
N ARG A 248 -21.68 -12.08 -14.13
CA ARG A 248 -22.91 -12.89 -14.22
C ARG A 248 -22.97 -13.63 -15.56
N PRO A 249 -22.09 -14.62 -15.80
CA PRO A 249 -22.06 -15.35 -17.06
C PRO A 249 -23.32 -16.21 -17.28
N ASP A 250 -24.10 -16.45 -16.23
CA ASP A 250 -25.42 -17.08 -16.30
C ASP A 250 -26.48 -16.21 -16.96
N LEU A 251 -26.33 -14.88 -16.91
CA LEU A 251 -27.22 -13.94 -17.58
C LEU A 251 -26.87 -13.81 -19.06
N ARG A 252 -27.90 -13.84 -19.92
CA ARG A 252 -27.74 -13.50 -21.34
C ARG A 252 -27.66 -11.98 -21.47
N GLY A 253 -26.58 -11.47 -22.07
CA GLY A 253 -26.45 -10.06 -22.43
C GLY A 253 -25.30 -9.34 -21.74
N PRO A 254 -25.20 -8.01 -21.96
CA PRO A 254 -24.10 -7.20 -21.47
C PRO A 254 -24.25 -6.85 -19.99
N ALA A 255 -23.12 -6.56 -19.34
CA ALA A 255 -23.14 -5.94 -18.02
C ALA A 255 -23.56 -4.47 -18.14
N ARG A 256 -24.49 -4.06 -17.28
CA ARG A 256 -25.02 -2.69 -17.21
C ARG A 256 -24.82 -2.12 -15.81
N PHE A 257 -24.52 -0.83 -15.76
CA PHE A 257 -24.31 -0.08 -14.52
C PHE A 257 -25.05 1.25 -14.60
N HIS A 258 -25.51 1.79 -13.47
CA HIS A 258 -25.91 3.20 -13.42
C HIS A 258 -24.71 4.11 -13.71
N ALA A 259 -24.95 5.24 -14.36
CA ALA A 259 -23.96 6.28 -14.56
C ALA A 259 -23.86 7.28 -13.37
N ARG A 260 -24.39 6.91 -12.19
CA ARG A 260 -24.33 7.74 -10.97
C ARG A 260 -23.03 7.50 -10.20
N ASN A 261 -22.63 8.49 -9.40
CA ASN A 261 -21.36 8.46 -8.67
C ASN A 261 -21.20 7.22 -7.78
N ASP A 262 -22.28 6.79 -7.11
CA ASP A 262 -22.26 5.62 -6.22
C ASP A 262 -21.93 4.30 -6.93
N CYS A 263 -22.09 4.25 -8.26
CA CYS A 263 -21.76 3.07 -9.06
C CYS A 263 -20.45 3.21 -9.84
N ALA A 264 -19.77 4.36 -9.76
CA ALA A 264 -18.58 4.65 -10.55
C ALA A 264 -17.42 3.69 -10.23
N SER A 265 -17.16 3.42 -8.95
CA SER A 265 -16.13 2.47 -8.53
C SER A 265 -16.37 1.08 -9.11
N TRP A 266 -17.60 0.59 -9.12
CA TRP A 266 -17.95 -0.71 -9.69
C TRP A 266 -17.78 -0.75 -11.21
N VAL A 267 -18.09 0.35 -11.91
CA VAL A 267 -17.82 0.50 -13.34
C VAL A 267 -16.33 0.38 -13.61
N ASP A 268 -15.48 1.00 -12.78
CA ASP A 268 -14.03 0.97 -12.94
C ASP A 268 -13.45 -0.42 -12.64
N VAL A 269 -13.94 -1.12 -11.61
CA VAL A 269 -13.55 -2.51 -11.35
C VAL A 269 -13.93 -3.39 -12.56
N TYR A 270 -15.18 -3.33 -13.03
CA TYR A 270 -15.62 -4.13 -14.16
C TYR A 270 -14.83 -3.79 -15.43
N ARG A 271 -14.52 -2.51 -15.68
CA ARG A 271 -13.72 -2.09 -16.84
C ARG A 271 -12.34 -2.75 -16.83
N ARG A 272 -11.66 -2.77 -15.68
CA ARG A 272 -10.35 -3.43 -15.54
C ARG A 272 -10.45 -4.92 -15.82
N ASP A 273 -11.44 -5.60 -15.23
CA ASP A 273 -11.67 -7.04 -15.45
C ASP A 273 -11.97 -7.33 -16.93
N TRP A 274 -12.78 -6.49 -17.56
CA TRP A 274 -13.16 -6.60 -18.96
C TRP A 274 -11.99 -6.38 -19.92
N GLN A 275 -11.15 -5.38 -19.66
CA GLN A 275 -9.92 -5.17 -20.43
C GLN A 275 -8.93 -6.33 -20.28
N ALA A 276 -8.75 -6.84 -19.05
CA ALA A 276 -7.88 -7.98 -18.79
C ALA A 276 -8.37 -9.26 -19.50
N ALA A 277 -9.67 -9.51 -19.49
CA ALA A 277 -10.28 -10.63 -20.21
C ALA A 277 -10.07 -10.52 -21.72
N GLN A 278 -10.20 -9.32 -22.30
CA GLN A 278 -9.94 -9.08 -23.71
C GLN A 278 -8.48 -9.31 -24.11
N GLN A 279 -7.53 -8.84 -23.30
CA GLN A 279 -6.11 -9.06 -23.52
C GLN A 279 -5.78 -10.55 -23.52
N THR A 280 -6.35 -11.29 -22.57
CA THR A 280 -6.17 -12.75 -22.47
C THR A 280 -6.74 -13.46 -23.70
N ALA A 281 -7.93 -13.07 -24.17
CA ALA A 281 -8.55 -13.64 -25.36
C ALA A 281 -7.76 -13.35 -26.64
N ALA A 282 -7.20 -12.14 -26.78
CA ALA A 282 -6.38 -11.76 -27.91
C ALA A 282 -5.05 -12.53 -27.96
N GLN A 283 -4.45 -12.83 -26.80
CA GLN A 283 -3.21 -13.63 -26.71
C GLN A 283 -3.44 -15.13 -26.96
N ALA A 284 -4.65 -15.64 -26.73
CA ALA A 284 -4.99 -17.04 -26.91
C ALA A 284 -5.41 -17.41 -28.35
N GLN A 285 -5.57 -16.43 -29.25
CA GLN A 285 -5.79 -16.73 -30.67
C GLN A 285 -4.46 -17.16 -31.31
N PRO A 286 -4.32 -18.40 -31.81
CA PRO A 286 -3.15 -18.80 -32.56
C PRO A 286 -3.04 -17.90 -33.79
N THR A 287 -1.83 -17.42 -34.08
CA THR A 287 -1.52 -16.94 -35.42
C THR A 287 -1.65 -18.14 -36.36
N ASP A 288 -2.81 -18.31 -36.96
CA ASP A 288 -3.01 -19.19 -38.11
C ASP A 288 -2.20 -18.58 -39.26
N ALA A 289 -0.90 -18.87 -39.26
CA ALA A 289 -0.03 -18.66 -40.39
C ALA A 289 -0.52 -19.64 -41.46
N GLY A 290 -1.20 -19.06 -42.44
CA GLY A 290 -1.73 -19.76 -43.59
C GLY A 290 -0.72 -20.72 -44.19
N ASP A 291 -1.21 -21.93 -44.35
CA ASP A 291 -0.80 -22.90 -45.36
C ASP A 291 -0.73 -22.21 -46.73
N ASP A 292 0.43 -22.23 -47.37
CA ASP A 292 0.56 -22.00 -48.80
C ASP A 292 1.76 -22.81 -49.34
N ARG A 293 1.42 -24.05 -49.76
CA ARG A 293 2.00 -24.85 -50.87
C ARG A 293 3.39 -25.48 -50.73
#